data_AF-A0AAD6DBV1-F1
#
_entry.id   AF-A0AAD6DBV1-F1
#
_cell.length_a   1.000
_cell.length_b   1.000
_cell.length_c   1.000
_cell.angle_alpha   90.00
_cell.angle_beta   90.00
_cell.angle_gamma   90.00
#
_symmetry.space_group_name_H-M   'P 1'
#
loop_
_entity.id
_entity.type
_entity.pdbx_description
1 polymer ?
#
loop_
_entity_poly.entity_id
_entity_poly.type
_entity_poly.pdbx_seq_one_letter_code
_entity_poly.pdbx_strand_id
1 'polypeptide(L)'
;MLRSLLSLGRTSDNYFVPRVDPSEDGPDCLKDCADCTTHFPSKVKVENSRPLYGQIKAFNAHVLVATGQSDWKEKVEHEKGSLMEAFDQPSAKSELGRVMVSASNIQIPEKNMEESDGKTSVLILPSFTFVDCVSQTDVPSLVHRYIDNPTVEKNGNGIVAPNTGMIARSCELDYVILLCSHRRRDARCGITAPLIKRELERHLRPLGLDRDADDSRAGGAGIFFVSHVGGHKFSANVLIYRKKDQQMIWLARVKPEHCEGIVKYTLLQGKVIHPETQLRGGFDRVKGLTSW
;
A
#
# COMPACT_ATOMS: atom_id res chain seq x y z
N MET A 1 -35.18 -7.44 38.49
CA MET A 1 -36.35 -7.02 37.69
C MET A 1 -35.87 -6.69 36.28
N LEU A 2 -36.59 -7.24 35.29
CA LEU A 2 -36.59 -6.92 33.85
C LEU A 2 -35.25 -7.04 33.10
N ARG A 3 -34.97 -8.20 32.48
CA ARG A 3 -35.23 -8.51 31.05
C ARG A 3 -34.56 -7.51 30.09
N SER A 4 -33.37 -7.87 29.59
CA SER A 4 -32.96 -7.53 28.24
C SER A 4 -33.06 -8.79 27.37
N LEU A 5 -34.25 -8.97 26.79
CA LEU A 5 -34.50 -9.78 25.61
C LEU A 5 -34.50 -8.79 24.45
N LEU A 6 -33.62 -8.99 23.46
CA LEU A 6 -33.54 -8.43 22.08
C LEU A 6 -32.04 -8.55 21.71
N SER A 7 -31.55 -9.26 20.70
CA SER A 7 -32.08 -9.68 19.40
C SER A 7 -31.28 -10.90 18.93
N LEU A 8 -31.95 -12.01 18.61
CA LEU A 8 -31.44 -13.00 17.66
C LEU A 8 -31.73 -12.44 16.26
N GLY A 9 -30.72 -11.86 15.61
CA GLY A 9 -30.80 -11.37 14.24
C GLY A 9 -29.71 -10.34 13.90
N ARG A 10 -28.88 -10.69 12.90
CA ARG A 10 -27.70 -10.00 12.33
C ARG A 10 -26.40 -10.12 13.15
N THR A 11 -25.50 -10.98 12.68
CA THR A 11 -24.06 -10.79 12.85
C THR A 11 -23.69 -9.41 12.31
N SER A 12 -23.41 -8.45 13.19
CA SER A 12 -22.83 -7.18 12.75
C SER A 12 -21.39 -7.48 12.32
N ASP A 13 -21.18 -7.52 11.01
CA ASP A 13 -19.87 -7.53 10.35
C ASP A 13 -19.09 -6.26 10.75
N ASN A 14 -18.42 -6.28 11.93
CA ASN A 14 -17.68 -5.15 12.51
C ASN A 14 -16.33 -4.91 11.81
N TYR A 15 -16.36 -4.72 10.49
CA TYR A 15 -15.20 -4.30 9.71
C TYR A 15 -15.03 -2.78 9.80
N PHE A 16 -13.78 -2.29 9.81
CA PHE A 16 -13.51 -0.83 9.80
C PHE A 16 -13.90 -0.18 8.46
N VAL A 17 -14.15 -0.98 7.43
CA VAL A 17 -14.58 -0.58 6.09
C VAL A 17 -15.96 -1.16 5.79
N PRO A 18 -16.83 -0.41 5.09
CA PRO A 18 -18.12 -0.90 4.66
C PRO A 18 -17.98 -2.04 3.63
N ARG A 19 -18.88 -3.01 3.70
CA ARG A 19 -19.05 -4.01 2.65
C ARG A 19 -19.88 -3.42 1.50
N VAL A 20 -19.69 -3.91 0.28
CA VAL A 20 -20.63 -3.64 -0.82
C VAL A 20 -22.03 -4.15 -0.48
N ASP A 21 -23.05 -3.41 -0.89
CA ASP A 21 -24.46 -3.73 -0.71
C ASP A 21 -25.14 -3.84 -2.08
N PRO A 22 -25.64 -5.01 -2.51
CA PRO A 22 -26.31 -5.17 -3.79
C PRO A 22 -27.50 -4.23 -4.04
N SER A 23 -28.14 -3.72 -2.97
CA SER A 23 -29.23 -2.75 -3.09
C SER A 23 -28.76 -1.34 -3.42
N GLU A 24 -27.52 -0.99 -3.06
CA GLU A 24 -26.90 0.32 -3.35
C GLU A 24 -25.95 0.26 -4.56
N ASP A 25 -25.12 -0.79 -4.60
CA ASP A 25 -23.97 -0.96 -5.51
C ASP A 25 -24.31 -1.77 -6.77
N GLY A 26 -25.57 -2.22 -6.87
CA GLY A 26 -26.12 -3.02 -7.96
C GLY A 26 -25.98 -4.54 -7.77
N PRO A 27 -26.80 -5.34 -8.49
CA PRO A 27 -26.87 -6.79 -8.29
C PRO A 27 -25.58 -7.54 -8.66
N ASP A 28 -24.70 -6.88 -9.42
CA ASP A 28 -23.45 -7.46 -9.91
C ASP A 28 -22.25 -7.13 -9.01
N CYS A 29 -22.43 -6.40 -7.91
CA CYS A 29 -21.31 -5.96 -7.06
C CYS A 29 -20.56 -7.11 -6.35
N LEU A 30 -21.20 -8.28 -6.24
CA LEU A 30 -20.63 -9.51 -5.68
C LEU A 30 -20.18 -10.51 -6.76
N LYS A 31 -20.36 -10.18 -8.05
CA LYS A 31 -19.96 -11.06 -9.14
C LYS A 31 -18.48 -10.88 -9.44
N ASP A 32 -17.78 -12.00 -9.53
CA ASP A 32 -16.44 -12.03 -10.08
C ASP A 32 -16.46 -11.64 -11.57
N CYS A 33 -15.32 -11.13 -12.03
CA CYS A 33 -15.10 -10.71 -13.42
C CYS A 33 -15.54 -11.76 -14.45
N ALA A 34 -16.38 -11.35 -15.40
CA ALA A 34 -16.97 -12.24 -16.41
C ALA A 34 -16.07 -12.48 -17.64
N ASP A 35 -15.13 -11.58 -17.92
CA ASP A 35 -14.30 -11.55 -19.14
C ASP A 35 -12.80 -11.67 -18.87
N CYS A 36 -12.41 -12.08 -17.66
CA CYS A 36 -11.02 -12.12 -17.25
C CYS A 36 -10.22 -13.16 -18.03
N THR A 37 -9.25 -12.69 -18.81
CA THR A 37 -8.33 -13.54 -19.58
C THR A 37 -7.12 -14.01 -18.77
N THR A 38 -6.91 -13.43 -17.59
CA THR A 38 -5.80 -13.77 -16.69
C THR A 38 -6.29 -14.77 -15.65
N HIS A 39 -5.63 -15.93 -15.54
CA HIS A 39 -6.00 -16.94 -14.54
C HIS A 39 -4.94 -17.09 -13.45
N PHE A 40 -5.41 -17.32 -12.23
CA PHE A 40 -4.53 -17.63 -11.11
C PHE A 40 -3.89 -19.02 -11.29
N PRO A 41 -2.55 -19.17 -11.21
CA PRO A 41 -1.91 -20.45 -11.48
C PRO A 41 -2.29 -21.52 -10.45
N SER A 42 -2.79 -22.67 -10.90
CA SER A 42 -3.24 -23.78 -10.02
C SER A 42 -2.13 -24.34 -9.10
N LYS A 43 -0.87 -24.19 -9.49
CA LYS A 43 0.30 -24.63 -8.69
C LYS A 43 0.58 -23.71 -7.49
N VAL A 44 0.08 -22.47 -7.50
CA VAL A 44 0.25 -21.51 -6.40
C VAL A 44 -0.76 -21.85 -5.31
N LYS A 45 -0.28 -22.51 -4.25
CA LYS A 45 -1.12 -22.87 -3.09
C LYS A 45 -1.32 -21.63 -2.20
N VAL A 46 -2.57 -21.31 -1.88
CA VAL A 46 -2.93 -20.21 -0.97
C VAL A 46 -3.61 -20.80 0.26
N GLU A 47 -3.23 -20.33 1.45
CA GLU A 47 -3.87 -20.70 2.71
C GLU A 47 -5.22 -19.99 2.83
N ASN A 48 -6.31 -20.76 2.77
CA ASN A 48 -7.68 -20.24 2.80
C ASN A 48 -8.40 -20.45 4.15
N SER A 49 -7.85 -21.26 5.05
CA SER A 49 -8.55 -21.67 6.27
C SER A 49 -8.44 -20.69 7.44
N ARG A 50 -7.30 -19.98 7.54
CA ARG A 50 -7.03 -19.11 8.70
C ARG A 50 -7.79 -17.78 8.60
N PRO A 51 -8.30 -17.24 9.71
CA PRO A 51 -8.81 -15.86 9.75
C PRO A 51 -7.72 -14.86 9.33
N LEU A 52 -8.11 -13.82 8.59
CA LEU A 52 -7.20 -12.76 8.12
C LEU A 52 -7.34 -11.46 8.88
N TYR A 53 -8.59 -11.07 9.17
CA TYR A 53 -8.93 -9.77 9.71
C TYR A 53 -8.33 -9.56 11.10
N GLY A 54 -7.64 -8.44 11.31
CA GLY A 54 -6.99 -8.11 12.59
C GLY A 54 -5.72 -8.93 12.88
N GLN A 55 -5.00 -9.37 11.83
CA GLN A 55 -3.75 -10.15 11.97
C GLN A 55 -2.57 -9.55 11.19
N ILE A 56 -2.42 -8.24 11.26
CA ILE A 56 -1.28 -7.44 10.78
C ILE A 56 -0.66 -6.65 11.94
N LYS A 57 0.62 -6.32 11.81
CA LYS A 57 1.31 -5.50 12.81
C LYS A 57 0.91 -4.04 12.59
N ALA A 58 0.40 -3.39 13.64
CA ALA A 58 0.13 -1.96 13.61
C ALA A 58 1.35 -1.15 13.18
N PHE A 59 1.14 -0.12 12.38
CA PHE A 59 2.17 0.83 11.97
C PHE A 59 1.59 2.22 11.78
N ASN A 60 2.39 3.24 12.07
CA ASN A 60 2.00 4.64 11.94
C ASN A 60 2.30 5.20 10.54
N ALA A 61 3.43 4.80 9.96
CA ALA A 61 3.85 5.21 8.62
C ALA A 61 4.37 4.03 7.82
N HIS A 62 4.25 4.10 6.50
CA HIS A 62 4.85 3.17 5.56
C HIS A 62 5.76 3.94 4.61
N VAL A 63 7.06 3.63 4.66
CA VAL A 63 8.08 4.22 3.80
C VAL A 63 8.40 3.25 2.67
N LEU A 64 8.26 3.74 1.43
CA LEU A 64 8.66 3.02 0.23
C LEU A 64 9.99 3.59 -0.27
N VAL A 65 11.04 2.78 -0.26
CA VAL A 65 12.36 3.19 -0.77
C VAL A 65 12.42 2.94 -2.28
N ALA A 66 12.79 3.95 -3.06
CA ALA A 66 12.95 3.83 -4.51
C ALA A 66 14.24 3.06 -4.82
N THR A 67 14.13 1.78 -5.13
CA THR A 67 15.29 0.94 -5.48
C THR A 67 15.37 0.66 -6.97
N GLY A 68 14.30 0.94 -7.73
CA GLY A 68 14.16 0.54 -9.14
C GLY A 68 14.10 -0.98 -9.38
N GLN A 69 14.25 -1.81 -8.33
CA GLN A 69 14.24 -3.26 -8.42
C GLN A 69 12.82 -3.82 -8.29
N SER A 70 12.59 -5.06 -8.69
CA SER A 70 11.29 -5.73 -8.57
C SER A 70 11.31 -6.99 -7.69
N ASP A 71 12.48 -7.36 -7.16
CA ASP A 71 12.69 -8.47 -6.23
C ASP A 71 13.86 -8.15 -5.29
N TRP A 72 13.77 -8.56 -4.02
CA TRP A 72 14.70 -8.17 -2.95
C TRP A 72 15.06 -9.36 -2.05
N LYS A 73 16.04 -9.17 -1.17
CA LYS A 73 16.22 -10.07 -0.02
C LYS A 73 14.98 -10.03 0.89
N GLU A 74 14.75 -11.11 1.62
CA GLU A 74 13.53 -11.27 2.45
C GLU A 74 13.40 -10.15 3.49
N LYS A 75 14.51 -9.86 4.17
CA LYS A 75 14.67 -8.79 5.15
C LYS A 75 15.50 -7.70 4.50
N VAL A 76 14.82 -6.70 3.95
CA VAL A 76 15.48 -5.57 3.29
C VAL A 76 16.30 -4.75 4.28
N GLU A 77 15.92 -4.78 5.56
CA GLU A 77 16.66 -4.18 6.67
C GLU A 77 18.05 -4.80 6.91
N HIS A 78 18.32 -6.00 6.41
CA HIS A 78 19.63 -6.66 6.55
C HIS A 78 20.56 -6.40 5.35
N GLU A 79 20.15 -5.56 4.40
CA GLU A 79 20.99 -5.19 3.27
C GLU A 79 21.97 -4.10 3.70
N LYS A 80 23.18 -4.54 4.08
CA LYS A 80 24.25 -3.66 4.57
C LYS A 80 24.53 -2.51 3.60
N GLY A 81 24.58 -1.30 4.13
CA GLY A 81 24.78 -0.09 3.34
C GLY A 81 23.56 0.32 2.51
N SER A 82 22.37 -0.17 2.83
CA SER A 82 21.12 0.29 2.22
C SER A 82 20.40 1.30 3.11
N LEU A 83 19.52 2.11 2.51
CA LEU A 83 18.64 2.99 3.27
C LEU A 83 17.71 2.20 4.20
N MET A 84 17.30 0.98 3.80
CA MET A 84 16.43 0.12 4.59
C MET A 84 17.09 -0.34 5.90
N GLU A 85 18.41 -0.60 5.90
CA GLU A 85 19.18 -0.92 7.11
C GLU A 85 19.17 0.25 8.10
N ALA A 86 19.32 1.49 7.60
CA ALA A 86 19.34 2.68 8.45
C ALA A 86 18.02 2.91 9.21
N PHE A 87 16.87 2.46 8.69
CA PHE A 87 15.59 2.52 9.40
C PHE A 87 15.49 1.54 10.58
N ASP A 88 16.35 0.51 10.66
CA ASP A 88 16.34 -0.40 11.80
C ASP A 88 17.15 0.13 13.00
N GLN A 89 17.98 1.16 12.77
CA GLN A 89 18.79 1.78 13.82
C GLN A 89 17.93 2.40 14.94
N PRO A 90 18.39 2.40 16.20
CA PRO A 90 17.66 3.00 17.32
C PRO A 90 17.36 4.50 17.13
N SER A 91 18.26 5.24 16.48
CA SER A 91 18.09 6.67 16.17
C SER A 91 17.02 6.95 15.11
N ALA A 92 16.56 5.94 14.38
CA ALA A 92 15.54 6.05 13.34
C ALA A 92 14.14 5.60 13.81
N LYS A 93 13.95 5.33 15.11
CA LYS A 93 12.65 4.93 15.64
C LYS A 93 11.76 6.17 15.79
N SER A 94 10.56 6.07 15.21
CA SER A 94 9.52 7.10 15.30
C SER A 94 8.89 7.14 16.69
N GLU A 95 8.62 8.34 17.17
CA GLU A 95 7.93 8.58 18.44
C GLU A 95 6.42 8.22 18.36
N LEU A 96 5.86 8.23 17.15
CA LEU A 96 4.46 7.92 16.87
C LEU A 96 4.19 6.41 16.67
N GLY A 97 5.22 5.57 16.78
CA GLY A 97 5.11 4.11 16.72
C GLY A 97 5.82 3.49 15.52
N ARG A 98 5.44 2.26 15.17
CA ARG A 98 6.17 1.47 14.17
C ARG A 98 6.13 2.13 12.78
N VAL A 99 7.30 2.28 12.16
CA VAL A 99 7.43 2.57 10.73
C VAL A 99 7.59 1.25 9.98
N MET A 100 6.70 1.01 9.00
CA MET A 100 6.86 -0.07 8.04
C MET A 100 7.76 0.42 6.91
N VAL A 101 8.75 -0.38 6.51
CA VAL A 101 9.66 -0.03 5.43
C VAL A 101 9.59 -1.11 4.37
N SER A 102 9.40 -0.70 3.12
CA SER A 102 9.45 -1.60 1.97
C SER A 102 10.40 -1.04 0.91
N ALA A 103 11.22 -1.90 0.33
CA ALA A 103 11.88 -1.56 -0.92
C ALA A 103 10.85 -1.65 -2.06
N SER A 104 10.97 -0.79 -3.07
CA SER A 104 10.00 -0.67 -4.15
C SER A 104 10.64 -0.49 -5.52
N ASN A 105 9.87 -0.80 -6.57
CA ASN A 105 10.26 -0.59 -7.96
C ASN A 105 10.06 0.87 -8.42
N ILE A 106 9.79 1.80 -7.50
CA ILE A 106 9.79 3.23 -7.79
C ILE A 106 11.17 3.58 -8.37
N GLN A 107 11.18 4.25 -9.51
CA GLN A 107 12.41 4.75 -10.13
C GLN A 107 12.78 6.11 -9.54
N ILE A 108 14.08 6.34 -9.42
CA ILE A 108 14.62 7.66 -9.07
C ILE A 108 14.51 8.52 -10.34
N PRO A 109 14.01 9.76 -10.28
CA PRO A 109 13.98 10.65 -11.45
C PRO A 109 15.38 10.81 -12.06
N GLU A 110 15.48 10.74 -13.39
CA GLU A 110 16.77 10.77 -14.12
C GLU A 110 17.64 11.98 -13.76
N LYS A 111 17.02 13.15 -13.54
CA LYS A 111 17.72 14.38 -13.10
C LYS A 111 18.50 14.23 -11.80
N ASN A 112 18.16 13.23 -10.98
CA ASN A 112 18.80 12.95 -9.70
C ASN A 112 19.81 11.79 -9.79
N MET A 113 19.97 11.15 -10.96
CA MET A 113 20.89 10.02 -11.15
C MET A 113 22.34 10.46 -11.33
N GLU A 114 22.59 11.56 -12.03
CA GLU A 114 23.95 12.04 -12.35
C GLU A 114 24.72 12.56 -11.11
N GLU A 115 24.02 12.82 -9.99
CA GLU A 115 24.59 13.24 -8.69
C GLU A 115 24.29 12.24 -7.55
N SER A 116 23.89 11.00 -7.88
CA SER A 116 23.49 9.97 -6.90
C SER A 116 24.70 9.38 -6.17
N ASP A 117 25.28 10.13 -5.25
CA ASP A 117 26.29 9.67 -4.27
C ASP A 117 25.64 8.74 -3.22
N GLY A 118 25.05 7.63 -3.67
CA GLY A 118 24.29 6.69 -2.82
C GLY A 118 22.96 7.23 -2.29
N LYS A 119 22.50 8.38 -2.79
CA LYS A 119 21.22 9.01 -2.43
C LYS A 119 20.07 8.44 -3.27
N THR A 120 18.90 8.29 -2.65
CA THR A 120 17.67 7.84 -3.31
C THR A 120 16.47 8.69 -2.89
N SER A 121 15.29 8.35 -3.37
CA SER A 121 14.01 8.95 -3.00
C SER A 121 13.18 7.97 -2.19
N VAL A 122 12.33 8.48 -1.30
CA VAL A 122 11.33 7.67 -0.59
C VAL A 122 9.94 8.27 -0.74
N LEU A 123 8.91 7.42 -0.74
CA LEU A 123 7.51 7.82 -0.61
C LEU A 123 7.01 7.45 0.79
N ILE A 124 6.53 8.45 1.53
CA ILE A 124 5.94 8.29 2.86
C ILE A 124 4.42 8.23 2.74
N LEU A 125 3.83 7.17 3.28
CA LEU A 125 2.39 6.93 3.34
C LEU A 125 1.92 6.86 4.80
N PRO A 126 0.69 7.33 5.10
CA PRO A 126 -0.33 7.85 4.19
C PRO A 126 -0.26 9.37 3.96
N SER A 127 0.88 10.03 4.23
CA SER A 127 1.01 11.46 3.94
C SER A 127 1.09 11.77 2.44
N PHE A 128 1.41 10.77 1.60
CA PHE A 128 1.63 10.95 0.15
C PHE A 128 2.71 12.02 -0.09
N THR A 129 3.84 11.88 0.60
CA THR A 129 4.98 12.80 0.53
C THR A 129 6.19 12.07 -0.02
N PHE A 130 6.73 12.55 -1.15
CA PHE A 130 8.06 12.16 -1.58
C PHE A 130 9.12 12.97 -0.84
N VAL A 131 10.21 12.31 -0.47
CA VAL A 131 11.44 12.96 0.00
C VAL A 131 12.58 12.43 -0.87
N ASP A 132 13.16 13.32 -1.68
CA ASP A 132 14.25 13.02 -2.59
C ASP A 132 15.61 13.34 -1.92
N CYS A 133 16.70 12.86 -2.53
CA CYS A 133 18.08 13.08 -2.10
C CYS A 133 18.42 12.54 -0.69
N VAL A 134 17.80 11.42 -0.31
CA VAL A 134 17.95 10.80 1.01
C VAL A 134 19.13 9.82 1.03
N SER A 135 20.04 9.99 1.97
CA SER A 135 21.11 9.04 2.32
C SER A 135 20.81 8.31 3.64
N GLN A 136 21.62 7.29 3.96
CA GLN A 136 21.50 6.57 5.24
C GLN A 136 21.62 7.47 6.47
N THR A 137 22.51 8.46 6.43
CA THR A 137 22.73 9.38 7.55
C THR A 137 21.55 10.33 7.77
N ASP A 138 20.70 10.51 6.75
CA ASP A 138 19.53 11.38 6.85
C ASP A 138 18.32 10.72 7.53
N VAL A 139 18.30 9.38 7.66
CA VAL A 139 17.11 8.64 8.13
C VAL A 139 16.57 9.12 9.48
N PRO A 140 17.37 9.35 10.53
CA PRO A 140 16.87 9.92 11.79
C PRO A 140 16.13 11.25 11.59
N SER A 141 16.72 12.15 10.80
CA SER A 141 16.14 13.46 10.49
C SER A 141 14.88 13.33 9.62
N LEU A 142 14.87 12.37 8.70
CA LEU A 142 13.72 12.07 7.85
C LEU A 142 12.53 11.63 8.69
N VAL A 143 12.74 10.70 9.62
CA VAL A 143 11.71 10.19 10.53
C VAL A 143 11.18 11.33 11.39
N HIS A 144 12.06 12.07 12.07
CA HIS A 144 11.65 13.14 12.95
C HIS A 144 10.86 14.24 12.22
N ARG A 145 11.31 14.66 11.04
CA ARG A 145 10.76 15.82 10.32
C ARG A 145 9.54 15.50 9.45
N TYR A 146 9.50 14.33 8.82
CA TYR A 146 8.48 14.02 7.82
C TYR A 146 7.50 12.93 8.28
N ILE A 147 7.80 12.20 9.37
CA ILE A 147 6.91 11.20 9.95
C ILE A 147 6.34 11.69 11.29
N ASP A 148 7.19 12.10 12.22
CA ASP A 148 6.76 12.49 13.57
C ASP A 148 6.20 13.91 13.62
N ASN A 149 6.83 14.84 12.89
CA ASN A 149 6.46 16.26 12.88
C ASN A 149 6.19 16.79 11.46
N PRO A 150 5.28 16.17 10.69
CA PRO A 150 5.03 16.58 9.31
C PRO A 150 4.56 18.03 9.28
N THR A 151 5.38 18.89 8.68
CA THR A 151 5.05 20.31 8.50
C THR A 151 3.98 20.42 7.40
N VAL A 152 2.78 20.87 7.78
CA VAL A 152 1.69 21.13 6.83
C VAL A 152 1.98 22.44 6.11
N GLU A 153 2.87 22.42 5.11
CA GLU A 153 3.11 23.61 4.29
C GLU A 153 1.99 23.77 3.27
N LYS A 154 0.94 24.51 3.66
CA LYS A 154 0.10 25.23 2.70
C LYS A 154 0.93 26.40 2.17
N ASN A 155 1.72 26.21 1.11
CA ASN A 155 2.14 27.30 0.22
C ASN A 155 2.64 26.74 -1.12
N GLY A 156 1.99 27.16 -2.20
CA GLY A 156 2.16 26.67 -3.56
C GLY A 156 3.41 27.15 -4.29
N ASN A 157 4.57 27.14 -3.65
CA ASN A 157 5.87 27.25 -4.31
C ASN A 157 6.92 26.73 -3.32
N GLY A 158 7.56 25.59 -3.67
CA GLY A 158 8.43 24.83 -2.78
C GLY A 158 9.48 25.69 -2.09
N ILE A 159 9.47 25.67 -0.76
CA ILE A 159 10.51 26.28 0.05
C ILE A 159 11.44 25.14 0.46
N VAL A 160 12.65 25.15 -0.14
CA VAL A 160 13.78 24.35 0.34
C VAL A 160 14.02 24.72 1.79
N ALA A 161 13.76 23.81 2.71
CA ALA A 161 14.22 23.99 4.07
C ALA A 161 15.76 23.81 4.10
N PRO A 162 16.52 24.84 4.50
CA PRO A 162 17.97 24.72 4.58
C PRO A 162 18.30 23.90 5.84
N ASN A 163 18.92 22.73 5.65
CA ASN A 163 19.99 22.18 6.52
C ASN A 163 20.25 20.65 6.40
N THR A 164 19.58 19.90 5.52
CA THR A 164 19.94 18.48 5.28
C THR A 164 20.09 18.09 3.80
N GLY A 165 19.72 18.96 2.85
CA GLY A 165 19.78 18.63 1.42
C GLY A 165 18.69 17.65 0.94
N MET A 166 17.81 17.17 1.82
CA MET A 166 16.60 16.42 1.44
C MET A 166 15.54 17.36 0.87
N ILE A 167 14.86 16.93 -0.19
CA ILE A 167 13.84 17.74 -0.89
C ILE A 167 12.48 17.04 -0.78
N ALA A 168 11.51 17.67 -0.11
CA ALA A 168 10.16 17.14 0.01
C ALA A 168 9.23 17.69 -1.08
N ARG A 169 8.37 16.82 -1.63
CA ARG A 169 7.31 17.20 -2.58
C ARG A 169 6.07 16.34 -2.40
N SER A 170 4.91 16.85 -2.81
CA SER A 170 3.68 16.04 -2.79
C SER A 170 3.76 14.92 -3.83
N CYS A 171 3.19 13.77 -3.50
CA CYS A 171 2.89 12.73 -4.47
C CYS A 171 1.61 13.10 -5.20
N GLU A 172 1.68 13.27 -6.52
CA GLU A 172 0.55 13.69 -7.34
C GLU A 172 -0.51 12.60 -7.56
N LEU A 173 -0.23 11.35 -7.17
CA LEU A 173 -1.19 10.24 -7.27
C LEU A 173 -2.36 10.40 -6.29
N ASP A 174 -3.56 10.05 -6.73
CA ASP A 174 -4.73 9.92 -5.84
C ASP A 174 -4.71 8.59 -5.08
N TYR A 175 -4.15 7.56 -5.72
CA TYR A 175 -4.10 6.20 -5.21
C TYR A 175 -2.72 5.58 -5.38
N VAL A 176 -2.32 4.80 -4.36
CA VAL A 176 -1.10 3.99 -4.41
C VAL A 176 -1.48 2.55 -4.08
N ILE A 177 -1.23 1.64 -5.03
CA ILE A 177 -1.51 0.21 -4.89
C ILE A 177 -0.17 -0.52 -4.79
N LEU A 178 0.04 -1.23 -3.69
CA LEU A 178 1.28 -1.98 -3.44
C LEU A 178 1.03 -3.47 -3.57
N LEU A 179 1.86 -4.12 -4.37
CA LEU A 179 1.84 -5.56 -4.61
C LEU A 179 3.13 -6.18 -4.10
N CYS A 180 3.04 -7.07 -3.12
CA CYS A 180 4.19 -7.84 -2.67
C CYS A 180 4.66 -8.76 -3.82
N SER A 181 5.86 -8.52 -4.35
CA SER A 181 6.42 -9.26 -5.51
C SER A 181 7.59 -10.17 -5.15
N HIS A 182 7.93 -10.29 -3.86
CA HIS A 182 9.08 -11.06 -3.40
C HIS A 182 9.05 -12.50 -3.93
N ARG A 183 10.20 -12.99 -4.43
CA ARG A 183 10.32 -14.32 -5.05
C ARG A 183 11.34 -15.24 -4.37
N ARG A 184 12.39 -14.69 -3.74
CA ARG A 184 13.56 -15.46 -3.28
C ARG A 184 13.28 -16.49 -2.18
N ARG A 185 12.35 -16.21 -1.25
CA ARG A 185 11.94 -17.16 -0.19
C ARG A 185 10.70 -17.98 -0.57
N ASP A 186 9.70 -17.28 -1.08
CA ASP A 186 8.42 -17.86 -1.49
C ASP A 186 8.02 -17.20 -2.81
N ALA A 187 7.97 -18.01 -3.88
CA ALA A 187 7.70 -17.53 -5.22
C ALA A 187 6.24 -17.12 -5.43
N ARG A 188 5.30 -17.43 -4.52
CA ARG A 188 3.86 -17.17 -4.74
C ARG A 188 3.58 -15.69 -4.99
N CYS A 189 4.19 -14.80 -4.20
CA CYS A 189 4.07 -13.35 -4.39
C CYS A 189 4.70 -12.90 -5.73
N GLY A 190 5.92 -13.35 -6.04
CA GLY A 190 6.56 -13.06 -7.33
C GLY A 190 5.86 -13.63 -8.56
N ILE A 191 5.08 -14.71 -8.42
CA ILE A 191 4.26 -15.28 -9.50
C ILE A 191 2.96 -14.50 -9.66
N THR A 192 2.31 -14.13 -8.55
CA THR A 192 0.95 -13.56 -8.56
C THR A 192 0.94 -12.06 -8.79
N ALA A 193 1.91 -11.31 -8.27
CA ALA A 193 1.92 -9.85 -8.35
C ALA A 193 1.86 -9.32 -9.80
N PRO A 194 2.61 -9.85 -10.79
CA PRO A 194 2.48 -9.40 -12.18
C PRO A 194 1.09 -9.66 -12.80
N LEU A 195 0.43 -10.76 -12.40
CA LEU A 195 -0.91 -11.09 -12.88
C LEU A 195 -1.95 -10.11 -12.32
N ILE A 196 -1.85 -9.80 -11.02
CA ILE A 196 -2.72 -8.82 -10.37
C ILE A 196 -2.47 -7.41 -10.93
N LYS A 197 -1.21 -7.02 -11.15
CA LYS A 197 -0.87 -5.73 -11.78
C LYS A 197 -1.54 -5.60 -13.15
N ARG A 198 -1.35 -6.57 -14.04
CA ARG A 198 -1.91 -6.56 -15.40
C ARG A 198 -3.43 -6.40 -15.39
N GLU A 199 -4.11 -7.10 -14.49
CA GLU A 199 -5.57 -7.08 -14.42
C GLU A 199 -6.09 -5.76 -13.82
N LEU A 200 -5.43 -5.23 -12.78
CA LEU A 200 -5.75 -3.90 -12.25
C LEU A 200 -5.58 -2.81 -13.31
N GLU A 201 -4.47 -2.82 -14.05
CA GLU A 201 -4.24 -1.87 -15.14
C GLU A 201 -5.32 -1.97 -16.22
N ARG A 202 -5.75 -3.18 -16.58
CA ARG A 202 -6.84 -3.40 -17.56
C ARG A 202 -8.12 -2.67 -17.14
N HIS A 203 -8.44 -2.64 -15.84
CA HIS A 203 -9.63 -1.96 -15.32
C HIS A 203 -9.40 -0.46 -15.04
N LEU A 204 -8.18 -0.03 -14.78
CA LEU A 204 -7.84 1.38 -14.55
C LEU A 204 -7.73 2.20 -15.84
N ARG A 205 -7.23 1.60 -16.93
CA ARG A 205 -7.02 2.29 -18.22
C ARG A 205 -8.31 2.88 -18.82
N PRO A 206 -9.44 2.15 -18.90
CA PRO A 206 -10.69 2.71 -19.43
C PRO A 206 -11.23 3.87 -18.61
N LEU A 207 -10.85 3.95 -17.33
CA LEU A 207 -11.22 5.05 -16.42
C LEU A 207 -10.24 6.24 -16.52
N GLY A 208 -9.16 6.12 -17.30
CA GLY A 208 -8.09 7.12 -17.36
C GLY A 208 -7.29 7.24 -16.06
N LEU A 209 -7.35 6.25 -15.18
CA LEU A 209 -6.73 6.28 -13.85
C LEU A 209 -5.38 5.57 -13.79
N ASP A 210 -5.02 4.77 -14.77
CA ASP A 210 -3.71 4.11 -14.82
C ASP A 210 -2.58 5.15 -14.89
N ARG A 211 -1.55 4.98 -14.05
CA ARG A 211 -0.30 5.77 -14.07
C ARG A 211 0.86 4.78 -14.04
N ASP A 212 1.43 4.51 -15.21
CA ASP A 212 2.65 3.73 -15.32
C ASP A 212 3.89 4.57 -14.97
N ALA A 213 5.08 4.02 -15.16
CA ALA A 213 6.32 4.69 -14.76
C ALA A 213 6.63 5.94 -15.60
N ASP A 214 6.12 6.02 -16.82
CA ASP A 214 6.41 7.08 -17.78
C ASP A 214 5.29 8.14 -17.81
N ASP A 215 4.17 7.89 -17.12
CA ASP A 215 3.04 8.80 -17.02
C ASP A 215 3.16 9.78 -15.84
N SER A 216 3.43 11.05 -16.17
CA SER A 216 3.58 12.15 -15.22
C SER A 216 2.29 12.93 -14.94
N ARG A 217 1.13 12.49 -15.45
CA ARG A 217 -0.15 13.17 -15.21
C ARG A 217 -0.53 13.11 -13.73
N ALA A 218 -1.00 14.24 -13.20
CA ALA A 218 -1.54 14.30 -11.85
C ALA A 218 -2.78 13.40 -11.67
N GLY A 219 -3.03 13.02 -10.42
CA GLY A 219 -4.09 12.12 -10.00
C GLY A 219 -3.87 10.66 -10.44
N GLY A 220 -4.93 9.87 -10.38
CA GLY A 220 -4.88 8.47 -10.81
C GLY A 220 -4.20 7.53 -9.80
N ALA A 221 -3.85 6.33 -10.27
CA ALA A 221 -3.39 5.22 -9.47
C ALA A 221 -2.04 4.69 -9.95
N GLY A 222 -1.03 4.74 -9.09
CA GLY A 222 0.25 4.07 -9.31
C GLY A 222 0.25 2.67 -8.70
N ILE A 223 0.70 1.67 -9.46
CA ILE A 223 0.85 0.28 -8.99
C ILE A 223 2.33 -0.07 -8.85
N PHE A 224 2.76 -0.30 -7.62
CA PHE A 224 4.17 -0.58 -7.30
C PHE A 224 4.37 -1.98 -6.77
N PHE A 225 5.45 -2.61 -7.21
CA PHE A 225 5.99 -3.80 -6.59
C PHE A 225 6.79 -3.41 -5.35
N VAL A 226 6.57 -4.17 -4.27
CA VAL A 226 7.25 -3.96 -3.00
C VAL A 226 7.84 -5.25 -2.44
N SER A 227 8.83 -5.09 -1.57
CA SER A 227 9.43 -6.18 -0.79
C SER A 227 8.43 -6.86 0.13
N HIS A 228 8.88 -7.87 0.88
CA HIS A 228 7.98 -8.69 1.69
C HIS A 228 7.20 -7.88 2.73
N VAL A 229 5.87 -7.85 2.61
CA VAL A 229 4.97 -7.18 3.56
C VAL A 229 4.47 -8.10 4.69
N GLY A 230 4.85 -9.38 4.69
CA GLY A 230 4.30 -10.38 5.61
C GLY A 230 3.08 -11.12 5.05
N GLY A 231 2.91 -12.39 5.45
CA GLY A 231 1.74 -13.20 5.07
C GLY A 231 1.79 -13.76 3.64
N HIS A 232 2.96 -14.19 3.16
CA HIS A 232 3.11 -14.82 1.83
C HIS A 232 2.21 -16.05 1.62
N LYS A 233 1.90 -16.79 2.70
CA LYS A 233 0.94 -17.91 2.67
C LYS A 233 -0.47 -17.50 2.22
N PHE A 234 -0.80 -16.21 2.33
CA PHE A 234 -2.07 -15.61 1.93
C PHE A 234 -1.98 -14.80 0.62
N SER A 235 -0.97 -15.06 -0.23
CA SER A 235 -0.82 -14.38 -1.53
C SER A 235 -2.08 -14.44 -2.40
N ALA A 236 -2.38 -13.44 -3.24
CA ALA A 236 -1.64 -12.20 -3.41
C ALA A 236 -2.01 -11.15 -2.36
N ASN A 237 -1.02 -10.43 -1.82
CA ASN A 237 -1.25 -9.31 -0.90
C ASN A 237 -1.30 -8.00 -1.70
N VAL A 238 -2.33 -7.18 -1.45
CA VAL A 238 -2.58 -5.90 -2.11
C VAL A 238 -2.88 -4.85 -1.03
N LEU A 239 -2.04 -3.82 -0.94
CA LEU A 239 -2.30 -2.68 -0.04
C LEU A 239 -2.75 -1.49 -0.89
N ILE A 240 -3.90 -0.93 -0.58
CA ILE A 240 -4.51 0.15 -1.35
C ILE A 240 -4.57 1.39 -0.47
N TYR A 241 -3.81 2.41 -0.82
CA TYR A 241 -3.86 3.72 -0.18
C TYR A 241 -4.71 4.68 -1.01
N ARG A 242 -5.63 5.38 -0.34
CA ARG A 242 -6.52 6.40 -0.93
C ARG A 242 -6.20 7.75 -0.29
N LYS A 243 -5.58 8.67 -1.06
CA LYS A 243 -5.01 9.93 -0.54
C LYS A 243 -6.07 10.82 0.10
N LYS A 244 -7.14 11.11 -0.64
CA LYS A 244 -8.22 12.02 -0.20
C LYS A 244 -8.92 11.53 1.06
N ASP A 245 -9.15 10.22 1.15
CA ASP A 245 -9.84 9.57 2.27
C ASP A 245 -8.92 9.26 3.45
N GLN A 246 -7.61 9.49 3.32
CA GLN A 246 -6.58 9.09 4.29
C GLN A 246 -6.77 7.64 4.77
N GLN A 247 -7.02 6.76 3.81
CA GLN A 247 -7.43 5.38 4.04
C GLN A 247 -6.39 4.42 3.48
N MET A 248 -6.16 3.31 4.19
CA MET A 248 -5.43 2.16 3.68
C MET A 248 -6.25 0.90 3.90
N ILE A 249 -6.41 0.09 2.85
CA ILE A 249 -7.09 -1.20 2.88
C ILE A 249 -6.10 -2.28 2.46
N TRP A 250 -5.86 -3.26 3.33
CA TRP A 250 -4.96 -4.38 3.05
C TRP A 250 -5.76 -5.65 2.77
N LEU A 251 -5.69 -6.11 1.52
CA LEU A 251 -6.29 -7.36 1.05
C LEU A 251 -5.24 -8.47 0.89
N ALA A 252 -5.68 -9.71 1.07
CA ALA A 252 -4.95 -10.93 0.75
C ALA A 252 -5.83 -11.88 -0.07
N ARG A 253 -5.24 -12.96 -0.57
CA ARG A 253 -5.91 -13.98 -1.41
C ARG A 253 -6.54 -13.38 -2.66
N VAL A 254 -6.00 -12.25 -3.12
CA VAL A 254 -6.48 -11.58 -4.33
C VAL A 254 -6.10 -12.44 -5.53
N LYS A 255 -7.05 -12.55 -6.45
CA LYS A 255 -6.93 -13.22 -7.74
C LYS A 255 -7.32 -12.24 -8.85
N PRO A 256 -6.95 -12.51 -10.11
CA PRO A 256 -7.30 -11.65 -11.23
C PRO A 256 -8.81 -11.35 -11.30
N GLU A 257 -9.66 -12.35 -11.09
CA GLU A 257 -11.11 -12.19 -11.19
C GLU A 257 -11.72 -11.18 -10.20
N HIS A 258 -11.00 -10.84 -9.12
CA HIS A 258 -11.45 -9.84 -8.14
C HIS A 258 -11.05 -8.40 -8.53
N CYS A 259 -10.16 -8.20 -9.50
CA CYS A 259 -9.53 -6.89 -9.76
C CYS A 259 -10.54 -5.84 -10.25
N GLU A 260 -11.56 -6.25 -11.01
CA GLU A 260 -12.65 -5.36 -11.42
C GLU A 260 -13.38 -4.77 -10.21
N GLY A 261 -13.80 -5.62 -9.28
CA GLY A 261 -14.47 -5.21 -8.05
C GLY A 261 -13.56 -4.37 -7.16
N ILE A 262 -12.27 -4.73 -7.06
CA ILE A 262 -11.29 -3.94 -6.31
C ILE A 262 -11.18 -2.52 -6.86
N VAL A 263 -11.12 -2.33 -8.18
CA VAL A 263 -11.10 -1.00 -8.78
C VAL A 263 -12.42 -0.28 -8.53
N LYS A 264 -13.56 -0.90 -8.85
CA LYS A 264 -14.89 -0.26 -8.76
C LYS A 264 -15.29 0.14 -7.34
N TYR A 265 -15.01 -0.72 -6.35
CA TYR A 265 -15.55 -0.58 -5.00
C TYR A 265 -14.46 -0.25 -3.97
N THR A 266 -13.33 -0.97 -3.98
CA THR A 266 -12.30 -0.76 -2.96
C THR A 266 -11.48 0.50 -3.20
N LEU A 267 -10.99 0.69 -4.42
CA LEU A 267 -10.18 1.85 -4.78
C LEU A 267 -11.02 3.13 -4.82
N LEU A 268 -12.13 3.10 -5.55
CA LEU A 268 -12.92 4.32 -5.79
C LEU A 268 -13.84 4.69 -4.63
N GLN A 269 -14.42 3.70 -3.94
CA GLN A 269 -15.48 3.93 -2.94
C GLN A 269 -15.07 3.57 -1.50
N GLY A 270 -13.92 2.93 -1.29
CA GLY A 270 -13.49 2.48 0.03
C GLY A 270 -14.36 1.35 0.62
N LYS A 271 -15.06 0.60 -0.24
CA LYS A 271 -15.89 -0.57 0.11
C LYS A 271 -15.17 -1.89 -0.19
N VAL A 272 -15.48 -2.95 0.52
CA VAL A 272 -14.90 -4.29 0.31
C VAL A 272 -15.93 -5.32 -0.12
N ILE A 273 -15.56 -6.21 -1.04
CA ILE A 273 -16.47 -7.21 -1.61
C ILE A 273 -16.57 -8.46 -0.72
N HIS A 274 -15.41 -9.01 -0.35
CA HIS A 274 -15.27 -10.25 0.42
C HIS A 274 -14.44 -10.06 1.70
N PRO A 275 -14.89 -9.22 2.65
CA PRO A 275 -14.11 -8.92 3.85
C PRO A 275 -13.76 -10.16 4.68
N GLU A 276 -14.65 -11.16 4.72
CA GLU A 276 -14.47 -12.40 5.46
C GLU A 276 -13.33 -13.28 4.94
N THR A 277 -13.03 -13.20 3.64
CA THR A 277 -11.99 -14.04 3.01
C THR A 277 -10.75 -13.27 2.60
N GLN A 278 -10.81 -11.95 2.39
CA GLN A 278 -9.72 -11.16 1.81
C GLN A 278 -9.20 -10.04 2.72
N LEU A 279 -10.03 -9.44 3.58
CA LEU A 279 -9.60 -8.28 4.36
C LEU A 279 -8.66 -8.70 5.48
N ARG A 280 -7.47 -8.08 5.52
CA ARG A 280 -6.49 -8.27 6.59
C ARG A 280 -6.59 -7.21 7.68
N GLY A 281 -6.84 -5.96 7.29
CA GLY A 281 -6.82 -4.82 8.19
C GLY A 281 -6.54 -3.53 7.42
N GLY A 282 -6.26 -2.47 8.16
CA GLY A 282 -5.99 -1.15 7.63
C GLY A 282 -6.51 -0.03 8.52
N PHE A 283 -6.70 1.14 7.95
CA PHE A 283 -7.19 2.31 8.66
C PHE A 283 -8.02 3.23 7.77
N ASP A 284 -8.88 4.02 8.41
CA ASP A 284 -9.60 5.15 7.87
C ASP A 284 -9.39 6.32 8.85
N ARG A 285 -8.42 7.21 8.56
CA ARG A 285 -8.05 8.28 9.49
C ARG A 285 -9.13 9.36 9.59
N VAL A 286 -9.91 9.57 8.52
CA VAL A 286 -11.02 10.53 8.51
C VAL A 286 -12.11 10.08 9.48
N LYS A 287 -12.39 8.78 9.57
CA LYS A 287 -13.37 8.21 10.51
C LYS A 287 -12.78 7.80 11.86
N GLY A 288 -11.46 7.88 12.03
CA GLY A 288 -10.77 7.43 13.24
C GLY A 288 -10.85 5.91 13.48
N LEU A 289 -10.98 5.12 12.40
CA LEU A 289 -11.14 3.67 12.49
C LEU A 289 -9.85 2.96 12.10
N THR A 290 -9.49 1.90 12.81
CA THR A 290 -8.32 1.07 12.49
C THR A 290 -8.59 -0.40 12.80
N SER A 291 -7.97 -1.29 12.04
CA SER A 291 -7.89 -2.73 12.34
C SER A 291 -6.49 -3.20 12.01
N TRP A 292 -5.82 -3.77 13.01
CA TRP A 292 -4.48 -4.32 12.87
C TRP A 292 -4.53 -5.79 13.18
#